data_AF-A0AA38J537-F1
#
_entry.id   AF-A0AA38J537-F1
#
_cell.length_a   1.000
_cell.length_b   1.000
_cell.length_c   1.000
_cell.angle_alpha   90.00
_cell.angle_beta   90.00
_cell.angle_gamma   90.00
#
_symmetry.space_group_name_H-M   'P 1'
#
loop_
_entity.id
_entity.type
_entity.pdbx_description
1 polymer ?
#
loop_
_entity_poly.entity_id
_entity_poly.type
_entity_poly.pdbx_seq_one_letter_code
_entity_poly.pdbx_strand_id
1 'polypeptide(L)'
;MSALKPRSSDSNAILKGGTDPFLYNPRRINATQGKPSIVRNEALEFIVIVQNPYVFDLELQSLSLSTSGVPFESNPTSLALAIGSLVIRGCVVQAPGGVPREFVIPLATEEEEERLTHKRSAALCEAGRFKYSGLDNFPWERKNKSRNSGLGSSRSSKTMLFLECKVIPKQPLLRIRRTTVTHGALMLYDGEMSSIRIRFENISPLPIDFVRLTFDDSTITPAQQALAEGELSVFETYETEYALIHRPVFSWIKNDSVAIAPGRKVTLTINCFGKVGCTEGTIHASYSYIHRNPDDDGSAKIPSSVGSEAKHVERLLD
;
A
#
# COMPACT_ATOMS: atom_id res chain seq x y z
N MET A 1 20.72 -5.09 -49.94
CA MET A 1 21.22 -4.14 -48.92
C MET A 1 20.16 -3.08 -48.70
N SER A 2 19.59 -2.99 -47.50
CA SER A 2 18.96 -1.76 -47.02
C SER A 2 18.99 -1.79 -45.49
N ALA A 3 19.79 -0.90 -44.94
CA ALA A 3 20.08 -0.76 -43.53
C ALA A 3 19.10 0.23 -42.89
N LEU A 4 18.96 0.10 -41.56
CA LEU A 4 18.33 1.03 -40.60
C LEU A 4 16.83 0.84 -40.36
N LYS A 5 16.51 -0.04 -39.39
CA LYS A 5 15.29 0.08 -38.57
C LYS A 5 15.42 1.30 -37.65
N PRO A 6 14.39 2.16 -37.52
CA PRO A 6 14.40 3.20 -36.51
C PRO A 6 14.22 2.60 -35.11
N ARG A 7 15.04 3.13 -34.21
CA ARG A 7 15.17 2.86 -32.77
C ARG A 7 13.92 3.40 -32.06
N SER A 8 13.18 2.58 -31.31
CA SER A 8 12.08 3.06 -30.47
C SER A 8 12.66 3.79 -29.26
N SER A 9 12.80 5.10 -29.38
CA SER A 9 13.00 6.01 -28.26
C SER A 9 11.72 6.08 -27.43
N ASP A 10 11.87 6.00 -26.12
CA ASP A 10 10.87 6.37 -25.13
C ASP A 10 10.42 7.81 -25.39
N SER A 11 9.30 7.95 -26.11
CA SER A 11 8.63 9.23 -26.35
C SER A 11 7.29 9.20 -25.65
N ASN A 12 7.19 9.99 -24.59
CA ASN A 12 6.00 10.56 -23.98
C ASN A 12 4.67 9.87 -24.32
N ALA A 13 4.08 9.24 -23.31
CA ALA A 13 2.75 8.60 -23.31
C ALA A 13 1.57 9.57 -23.52
N ILE A 14 1.77 10.69 -24.23
CA ILE A 14 0.75 11.69 -24.56
C ILE A 14 0.05 11.34 -25.89
N LEU A 15 0.63 10.46 -26.73
CA LEU A 15 0.14 10.21 -28.11
C LEU A 15 -0.16 8.74 -28.43
N LYS A 16 -0.51 7.92 -27.45
CA LYS A 16 -1.23 6.66 -27.70
C LYS A 16 -2.60 6.76 -27.06
N GLY A 17 -3.63 6.89 -27.89
CA GLY A 17 -5.03 6.96 -27.50
C GLY A 17 -5.45 5.73 -26.69
N GLY A 18 -5.29 5.81 -25.38
CA GLY A 18 -5.98 4.97 -24.41
C GLY A 18 -7.31 5.63 -24.09
N THR A 19 -8.38 5.16 -24.75
CA THR A 19 -9.83 5.21 -24.45
C THR A 19 -10.46 6.36 -23.63
N ASP A 20 -9.81 7.49 -23.43
CA ASP A 20 -10.41 8.67 -22.78
C ASP A 20 -9.81 9.95 -23.40
N PRO A 21 -10.58 10.68 -24.24
CA PRO A 21 -10.11 11.88 -24.92
C PRO A 21 -10.12 13.14 -24.04
N PHE A 22 -10.52 13.05 -22.77
CA PHE A 22 -10.60 14.19 -21.87
C PHE A 22 -9.46 14.19 -20.84
N LEU A 23 -8.77 15.33 -20.73
CA LEU A 23 -7.73 15.60 -19.73
C LEU A 23 -8.23 15.54 -18.27
N TYR A 24 -9.55 15.68 -18.05
CA TYR A 24 -10.17 15.64 -16.74
C TYR A 24 -11.57 15.01 -16.84
N ASN A 25 -11.78 13.90 -16.11
CA ASN A 25 -13.07 13.24 -16.01
C ASN A 25 -13.47 13.16 -14.52
N PRO A 26 -14.28 14.12 -14.01
CA PRO A 26 -14.66 14.16 -12.60
C PRO A 26 -15.56 12.99 -12.17
N ARG A 27 -16.07 12.19 -13.12
CA ARG A 27 -16.81 10.94 -12.86
C ARG A 27 -15.90 9.72 -12.74
N ARG A 28 -14.62 9.82 -13.10
CA ARG A 28 -13.59 8.90 -12.62
C ARG A 28 -13.22 9.30 -11.19
N ILE A 29 -14.20 9.20 -10.30
CA ILE A 29 -13.93 8.99 -8.87
C ILE A 29 -12.91 7.87 -8.84
N ASN A 30 -11.75 8.12 -8.23
CA ASN A 30 -10.58 7.25 -8.20
C ASN A 30 -10.96 5.76 -7.97
N ALA A 31 -11.31 5.05 -9.04
CA ALA A 31 -11.59 3.61 -9.05
C ALA A 31 -10.27 2.81 -8.98
N THR A 32 -9.29 3.38 -8.28
CA THR A 32 -7.95 2.88 -8.05
C THR A 32 -7.81 2.40 -6.60
N GLN A 33 -8.91 2.08 -5.92
CA GLN A 33 -8.87 1.11 -4.82
C GLN A 33 -8.81 -0.27 -5.47
N GLY A 34 -7.69 -0.58 -6.12
CA GLY A 34 -7.40 -1.93 -6.59
C GLY A 34 -7.45 -2.90 -5.41
N LYS A 35 -7.74 -4.18 -5.68
CA LYS A 35 -7.73 -5.22 -4.64
C LYS A 35 -6.42 -5.14 -3.83
N PRO A 36 -6.47 -5.04 -2.49
CA PRO A 36 -5.25 -4.91 -1.69
C PRO A 36 -4.31 -6.07 -1.96
N SER A 37 -3.03 -5.76 -2.17
CA SER A 37 -2.00 -6.77 -2.37
C SER A 37 -1.31 -7.12 -1.06
N ILE A 38 -1.20 -8.41 -0.78
CA ILE A 38 -0.53 -8.98 0.40
C ILE A 38 0.74 -9.67 -0.06
N VAL A 39 1.82 -9.62 0.71
CA VAL A 39 3.03 -10.40 0.44
C VAL A 39 3.00 -11.73 1.19
N ARG A 40 3.34 -12.82 0.50
CA ARG A 40 3.50 -14.15 1.09
C ARG A 40 4.55 -14.13 2.21
N ASN A 41 4.25 -14.80 3.33
CA ASN A 41 5.08 -14.90 4.54
C ASN A 41 5.33 -13.56 5.27
N GLU A 42 4.52 -12.54 5.00
CA GLU A 42 4.49 -11.33 5.81
C GLU A 42 3.36 -11.42 6.85
N ALA A 43 3.62 -10.94 8.07
CA ALA A 43 2.61 -10.92 9.11
C ALA A 43 1.54 -9.88 8.78
N LEU A 44 0.28 -10.28 8.85
CA LEU A 44 -0.87 -9.38 8.69
C LEU A 44 -1.55 -9.19 10.04
N GLU A 45 -1.88 -7.95 10.34
CA GLU A 45 -2.61 -7.57 11.53
C GLU A 45 -4.06 -7.25 11.18
N PHE A 46 -4.99 -7.86 11.91
CA PHE A 46 -6.42 -7.61 11.79
C PHE A 46 -6.96 -7.19 13.14
N ILE A 47 -7.62 -6.05 13.18
CA ILE A 47 -8.29 -5.56 14.38
C ILE A 47 -9.74 -6.02 14.33
N VAL A 48 -10.10 -6.91 15.25
CA VAL A 48 -11.48 -7.40 15.40
C VAL A 48 -12.11 -6.70 16.61
N ILE A 49 -13.15 -5.89 16.36
CA ILE A 49 -13.88 -5.19 17.42
C ILE A 49 -15.14 -5.98 17.75
N VAL A 50 -15.20 -6.53 18.96
CA VAL A 50 -16.38 -7.23 19.48
C VAL A 50 -17.11 -6.31 20.45
N GLN A 51 -18.36 -6.01 20.16
CA GLN A 51 -19.22 -5.21 21.05
C GLN A 51 -20.10 -6.15 21.89
N ASN A 52 -19.97 -6.08 23.21
CA ASN A 52 -20.87 -6.77 24.14
C ASN A 52 -22.03 -5.84 24.54
N PRO A 53 -23.28 -6.10 24.11
CA PRO A 53 -24.43 -5.30 24.48
C PRO A 53 -25.05 -5.71 25.84
N TYR A 54 -24.55 -6.77 26.47
CA TYR A 54 -25.11 -7.32 27.70
C TYR A 54 -24.38 -6.82 28.95
N VAL A 55 -25.07 -6.89 30.09
CA VAL A 55 -24.55 -6.47 31.40
C VAL A 55 -23.65 -7.52 32.05
N PHE A 56 -23.54 -8.71 31.45
CA PHE A 56 -22.66 -9.78 31.91
C PHE A 56 -21.36 -9.84 31.11
N ASP A 57 -20.32 -10.40 31.71
CA ASP A 57 -19.00 -10.54 31.08
C ASP A 57 -19.04 -11.56 29.93
N LEU A 58 -18.53 -11.14 28.78
CA LEU A 58 -18.43 -11.98 27.59
C LEU A 58 -17.07 -12.67 27.56
N GLU A 59 -17.02 -13.94 27.95
CA GLU A 59 -15.84 -14.78 27.80
C GLU A 59 -15.84 -15.46 26.42
N LEU A 60 -14.70 -15.42 25.72
CA LEU A 60 -14.50 -16.09 24.44
C LEU A 60 -13.41 -17.14 24.59
N GLN A 61 -13.71 -18.37 24.18
CA GLN A 61 -12.75 -19.48 24.19
C GLN A 61 -11.78 -19.39 23.00
N SER A 62 -12.29 -19.04 21.82
CA SER A 62 -11.45 -18.89 20.62
C SER A 62 -12.01 -17.83 19.66
N LEU A 63 -11.09 -17.15 18.97
CA LEU A 63 -11.36 -16.17 17.93
C LEU A 63 -10.40 -16.44 16.78
N SER A 64 -10.92 -16.70 15.58
CA SER A 64 -10.15 -16.90 14.36
C SER A 64 -10.79 -16.21 13.17
N LEU A 65 -10.03 -15.96 12.10
CA LEU A 65 -10.57 -15.34 10.89
C LEU A 65 -11.23 -16.40 10.01
N SER A 66 -12.41 -16.07 9.46
CA SER A 66 -13.01 -16.85 8.37
C SER A 66 -12.49 -16.32 7.05
N THR A 67 -11.72 -17.14 6.34
CA THR A 67 -11.23 -16.81 5.00
C THR A 67 -11.55 -17.93 4.00
N SER A 68 -11.56 -17.59 2.72
CA SER A 68 -11.81 -18.50 1.60
C SER A 68 -10.76 -18.27 0.52
N GLY A 69 -10.40 -19.35 -0.20
CA GLY A 69 -9.40 -19.32 -1.27
C GLY A 69 -8.13 -20.05 -0.87
N VAL A 70 -7.03 -19.31 -0.77
CA VAL A 70 -5.69 -19.85 -0.46
C VAL A 70 -5.66 -20.48 0.95
N PRO A 71 -5.02 -21.65 1.14
CA PRO A 71 -4.83 -22.21 2.47
C PRO A 71 -4.00 -21.24 3.33
N PHE A 72 -4.51 -20.93 4.51
CA PHE A 72 -3.90 -20.02 5.47
C PHE A 72 -3.77 -20.72 6.81
N GLU A 73 -2.71 -20.39 7.55
CA GLU A 73 -2.55 -20.81 8.94
C GLU A 73 -2.62 -19.58 9.83
N SER A 74 -3.74 -19.41 10.54
CA SER A 74 -3.91 -18.30 11.49
C SER A 74 -3.39 -18.70 12.87
N ASN A 75 -2.17 -18.28 13.19
CA ASN A 75 -1.72 -18.19 14.58
C ASN A 75 -2.00 -16.78 15.09
N PRO A 76 -2.26 -16.57 16.39
CA PRO A 76 -2.60 -15.25 16.97
C PRO A 76 -1.50 -14.18 16.81
N THR A 77 -0.37 -14.51 16.17
CA THR A 77 0.78 -13.63 16.01
C THR A 77 1.37 -13.65 14.58
N SER A 78 0.97 -14.59 13.71
CA SER A 78 1.52 -14.68 12.36
C SER A 78 0.65 -15.49 11.41
N LEU A 79 0.54 -15.02 10.17
CA LEU A 79 -0.19 -15.67 9.08
C LEU A 79 0.81 -16.12 8.01
N ALA A 80 0.84 -17.42 7.69
CA ALA A 80 1.54 -17.93 6.51
C ALA A 80 0.53 -18.17 5.38
N LEU A 81 0.82 -17.64 4.18
CA LEU A 81 -0.09 -17.66 3.03
C LEU A 81 0.55 -18.33 1.81
N ALA A 82 -0.22 -19.13 1.06
CA ALA A 82 0.18 -19.53 -0.29
C ALA A 82 -0.10 -18.41 -1.33
N ILE A 83 0.35 -18.57 -2.58
CA ILE A 83 0.06 -17.58 -3.65
C ILE A 83 -1.37 -17.80 -4.11
N GLY A 84 -2.10 -16.70 -4.33
CA GLY A 84 -3.43 -16.74 -4.91
C GLY A 84 -4.28 -15.56 -4.47
N SER A 85 -5.60 -15.72 -4.57
CA SER A 85 -6.57 -14.74 -4.07
C SER A 85 -7.09 -15.20 -2.71
N LEU A 86 -6.93 -14.34 -1.69
CA LEU A 86 -7.41 -14.57 -0.34
C LEU A 86 -8.66 -13.72 -0.12
N VAL A 87 -9.78 -14.35 0.19
CA VAL A 87 -11.04 -13.65 0.47
C VAL A 87 -11.34 -13.72 1.96
N ILE A 88 -11.40 -12.58 2.62
CA ILE A 88 -11.71 -12.49 4.05
C ILE A 88 -13.22 -12.28 4.21
N ARG A 89 -13.87 -13.26 4.85
CA ARG A 89 -15.34 -13.28 5.00
C ARG A 89 -15.81 -12.75 6.36
N GLY A 90 -14.99 -12.86 7.40
CA GLY A 90 -15.34 -12.43 8.76
C GLY A 90 -14.53 -13.17 9.82
N CYS A 91 -15.16 -13.56 10.93
CA CYS A 91 -14.51 -14.26 12.03
C CYS A 91 -15.33 -15.47 12.53
N VAL A 92 -14.63 -16.50 13.00
CA VAL A 92 -15.22 -17.63 13.73
C VAL A 92 -14.97 -17.40 15.21
N VAL A 93 -16.05 -17.39 15.99
CA VAL A 93 -16.02 -17.15 17.43
C VAL A 93 -16.58 -18.35 18.16
N GLN A 94 -15.93 -18.75 19.25
CA GLN A 94 -16.41 -19.79 20.15
C GLN A 94 -16.50 -19.25 21.58
N ALA A 95 -17.69 -19.36 22.18
CA ALA A 95 -17.89 -19.10 23.60
C ALA A 95 -17.64 -20.37 24.43
N PRO A 96 -17.29 -20.25 25.73
CA PRO A 96 -17.11 -21.41 26.61
C PRO A 96 -18.34 -22.33 26.62
N GLY A 97 -18.13 -23.62 26.35
CA GLY A 97 -19.21 -24.62 26.27
C GLY A 97 -20.09 -24.51 25.02
N GLY A 98 -19.77 -23.60 24.08
CA GLY A 98 -20.49 -23.41 22.83
C GLY A 98 -19.81 -24.05 21.62
N VAL A 99 -20.59 -24.20 20.54
CA VAL A 99 -20.09 -24.62 19.22
C VAL A 99 -19.50 -23.40 18.50
N PRO A 100 -18.36 -23.53 17.81
CA PRO A 100 -17.79 -22.45 17.02
C PRO A 100 -18.77 -21.97 15.94
N ARG A 101 -18.94 -20.65 15.83
CA ARG A 101 -19.89 -20.04 14.89
C ARG A 101 -19.20 -19.01 14.00
N GLU A 102 -19.48 -19.11 12.70
CA GLU A 102 -19.01 -18.15 11.71
C GLU A 102 -19.88 -16.89 11.72
N PHE A 103 -19.24 -15.74 11.90
CA PHE A 103 -19.80 -14.41 11.74
C PHE A 103 -19.25 -13.80 10.46
N VAL A 104 -20.13 -13.68 9.47
CA VAL A 104 -19.80 -13.15 8.14
C VAL A 104 -19.97 -11.63 8.16
N ILE A 105 -18.93 -10.90 7.76
CA ILE A 105 -18.85 -9.45 7.70
C ILE A 105 -18.68 -9.04 6.24
N PRO A 106 -19.78 -8.82 5.50
CA PRO A 106 -19.70 -8.34 4.13
C PRO A 106 -19.24 -6.87 4.10
N LEU A 107 -18.50 -6.50 3.06
CA LEU A 107 -18.19 -5.11 2.75
C LEU A 107 -19.47 -4.42 2.28
N ALA A 108 -19.88 -3.37 3.01
CA ALA A 108 -20.97 -2.50 2.59
C ALA A 108 -20.45 -1.53 1.52
N THR A 109 -21.25 -1.27 0.49
CA THR A 109 -21.06 -0.09 -0.35
C THR A 109 -21.43 1.16 0.44
N GLU A 110 -20.95 2.33 0.04
CA GLU A 110 -21.23 3.62 0.71
C GLU A 110 -22.74 3.85 0.91
N GLU A 111 -23.55 3.54 -0.11
CA GLU A 111 -25.02 3.60 -0.05
C GLU A 111 -25.62 2.60 0.97
N GLU A 112 -25.03 1.40 1.09
CA GLU A 112 -25.51 0.39 2.03
C GLU A 112 -25.08 0.72 3.46
N GLU A 113 -23.91 1.33 3.64
CA GLU A 113 -23.43 1.84 4.92
C GLU A 113 -24.33 2.97 5.43
N GLU A 114 -24.68 3.95 4.60
CA GLU A 114 -25.63 5.02 4.95
C GLU A 114 -27.01 4.45 5.33
N ARG A 115 -27.47 3.43 4.60
CA ARG A 115 -28.72 2.74 4.94
C ARG A 115 -28.63 2.00 6.28
N LEU A 116 -27.50 1.37 6.58
CA LEU A 116 -27.26 0.66 7.84
C LEU A 116 -27.13 1.63 9.01
N THR A 117 -26.47 2.77 8.84
CA THR A 117 -26.35 3.81 9.87
C THR A 117 -27.72 4.44 10.14
N HIS A 118 -28.51 4.74 9.12
CA HIS A 118 -29.88 5.24 9.29
C HIS A 118 -30.76 4.24 10.05
N LYS A 119 -30.67 2.94 9.71
CA LYS A 119 -31.37 1.88 10.45
C LYS A 119 -30.90 1.75 11.89
N ARG A 120 -29.59 1.83 12.13
CA ARG A 120 -29.01 1.76 13.48
C ARG A 120 -29.47 2.95 14.31
N SER A 121 -29.45 4.16 13.75
CA SER A 121 -29.95 5.39 14.37
C SER A 121 -31.42 5.27 14.73
N ALA A 122 -32.27 4.83 13.80
CA ALA A 122 -33.69 4.58 14.06
C ALA A 122 -33.89 3.56 15.20
N ALA A 123 -33.16 2.44 15.19
CA ALA A 123 -33.23 1.44 16.24
C ALA A 123 -32.77 1.96 17.61
N LEU A 124 -31.73 2.81 17.65
CA LEU A 124 -31.27 3.47 18.88
C LEU A 124 -32.29 4.48 19.39
N CYS A 125 -32.93 5.25 18.50
CA CYS A 125 -34.02 6.15 18.86
C CYS A 125 -35.27 5.39 19.37
N GLU A 126 -35.48 4.15 18.95
CA GLU A 126 -36.55 3.28 19.46
C GLU A 126 -36.15 2.50 20.72
N ALA A 127 -34.86 2.34 20.99
CA ALA A 127 -34.36 1.68 22.20
C ALA A 127 -34.79 2.50 23.44
N GLY A 128 -35.67 1.91 24.26
CA GLY A 128 -36.26 2.57 25.44
C GLY A 128 -37.66 3.17 25.21
N ARG A 129 -38.19 3.14 23.98
CA ARG A 129 -39.60 3.49 23.72
C ARG A 129 -40.48 2.24 23.81
N PHE A 130 -41.29 2.17 24.87
CA PHE A 130 -42.22 1.06 25.11
C PHE A 130 -43.63 1.48 24.68
N LYS A 131 -43.96 1.33 23.39
CA LYS A 131 -45.33 1.51 22.89
C LYS A 131 -46.18 0.23 23.02
N TYR A 132 -45.56 -0.90 23.38
CA TYR A 132 -46.20 -2.21 23.44
C TYR A 132 -45.98 -2.83 24.82
N SER A 133 -47.04 -3.39 25.39
CA SER A 133 -47.05 -4.01 26.72
C SER A 133 -46.77 -5.52 26.64
N GLY A 134 -46.07 -6.06 27.63
CA GLY A 134 -45.92 -7.50 27.83
C GLY A 134 -45.17 -8.24 26.70
N LEU A 135 -45.72 -9.37 26.27
CA LEU A 135 -45.12 -10.29 25.29
C LEU A 135 -44.96 -9.67 23.88
N ASP A 136 -45.70 -8.59 23.58
CA ASP A 136 -45.60 -7.87 22.30
C ASP A 136 -44.34 -7.00 22.18
N ASN A 137 -43.60 -6.82 23.28
CA ASN A 137 -42.40 -5.99 23.30
C ASN A 137 -41.15 -6.73 22.78
N PHE A 138 -41.23 -8.04 22.55
CA PHE A 138 -40.06 -8.81 22.14
C PHE A 138 -39.57 -8.44 20.72
N PRO A 139 -38.26 -8.28 20.51
CA PRO A 139 -37.69 -7.88 19.22
C PRO A 139 -38.05 -8.81 18.05
N TRP A 140 -38.27 -10.10 18.31
CA TRP A 140 -38.65 -11.08 17.29
C TRP A 140 -40.14 -11.00 16.92
N GLU A 141 -41.01 -10.61 17.85
CA GLU A 141 -42.45 -10.46 17.63
C GLU A 141 -42.75 -9.20 16.80
N ARG A 142 -42.01 -8.10 17.07
CA ARG A 142 -42.05 -6.86 16.26
C ARG A 142 -41.68 -7.10 14.79
N LYS A 143 -40.70 -7.97 14.53
CA LYS A 143 -40.26 -8.32 13.16
C LYS A 143 -41.34 -9.08 12.38
N ASN A 144 -42.21 -9.83 13.06
CA ASN A 144 -43.30 -10.57 12.41
C ASN A 144 -44.48 -9.64 12.08
N LYS A 145 -44.85 -8.72 12.97
CA LYS A 145 -45.93 -7.74 12.72
C LYS A 145 -45.57 -6.71 11.64
N SER A 146 -44.32 -6.22 11.59
CA SER A 146 -43.86 -5.27 10.57
C SER A 146 -43.80 -5.83 9.15
N ARG A 147 -43.80 -7.16 8.98
CA ARG A 147 -43.81 -7.82 7.66
C ARG A 147 -45.17 -7.78 6.97
N ASN A 148 -46.25 -7.56 7.72
CA ASN A 148 -47.62 -7.60 7.17
C ASN A 148 -48.13 -6.26 6.62
N SER A 149 -47.40 -5.15 6.78
CA SER A 149 -47.86 -3.82 6.34
C SER A 149 -47.00 -3.16 5.27
N GLY A 150 -46.19 -3.92 4.53
CA GLY A 150 -45.31 -3.38 3.49
C GLY A 150 -45.12 -4.35 2.34
N LEU A 151 -45.60 -3.93 1.17
CA LEU A 151 -45.44 -4.52 -0.16
C LEU A 151 -44.14 -5.34 -0.30
N GLY A 152 -44.29 -6.59 -0.73
CA GLY A 152 -43.21 -7.57 -0.84
C GLY A 152 -42.02 -7.03 -1.64
N SER A 153 -40.97 -6.63 -0.92
CA SER A 153 -39.65 -6.46 -1.52
C SER A 153 -39.14 -7.86 -1.87
N SER A 154 -39.21 -8.18 -3.17
CA SER A 154 -38.51 -9.30 -3.79
C SER A 154 -37.11 -9.38 -3.18
N ARG A 155 -36.83 -10.47 -2.46
CA ARG A 155 -35.47 -10.80 -2.00
C ARG A 155 -34.63 -11.12 -3.23
N SER A 156 -34.19 -10.10 -3.96
CA SER A 156 -33.00 -10.28 -4.78
C SER A 156 -31.89 -10.68 -3.80
N SER A 157 -31.32 -11.86 -4.03
CA SER A 157 -30.19 -12.34 -3.25
C SER A 157 -29.04 -11.39 -3.54
N LYS A 158 -28.89 -10.33 -2.73
CA LYS A 158 -27.79 -9.38 -2.87
C LYS A 158 -26.50 -10.16 -2.68
N THR A 159 -25.64 -10.15 -3.70
CA THR A 159 -24.32 -10.76 -3.65
C THR A 159 -23.50 -10.13 -2.54
N MET A 160 -23.12 -10.92 -1.54
CA MET A 160 -22.24 -10.45 -0.47
C MET A 160 -20.85 -10.17 -1.05
N LEU A 161 -20.37 -8.94 -0.89
CA LEU A 161 -19.01 -8.57 -1.26
C LEU A 161 -18.10 -8.79 -0.06
N PHE A 162 -16.93 -9.36 -0.31
CA PHE A 162 -15.92 -9.67 0.70
C PHE A 162 -14.60 -9.02 0.33
N LEU A 163 -13.73 -8.83 1.33
CA LEU A 163 -12.42 -8.27 1.10
C LEU A 163 -11.55 -9.28 0.36
N GLU A 164 -11.30 -9.02 -0.92
CA GLU A 164 -10.46 -9.85 -1.77
C GLU A 164 -9.05 -9.26 -1.84
N CYS A 165 -8.08 -10.03 -1.36
CA CYS A 165 -6.68 -9.64 -1.33
C CYS A 165 -5.87 -10.50 -2.32
N LYS A 166 -5.02 -9.85 -3.12
CA LYS A 166 -4.12 -10.55 -4.04
C LYS A 166 -2.82 -10.90 -3.32
N VAL A 167 -2.53 -12.19 -3.14
CA VAL A 167 -1.28 -12.63 -2.53
C VAL A 167 -0.17 -12.66 -3.57
N ILE A 168 0.77 -11.73 -3.43
CA ILE A 168 2.02 -11.61 -4.17
C ILE A 168 3.04 -12.56 -3.53
N PRO A 169 3.94 -13.16 -4.32
CA PRO A 169 4.98 -14.00 -3.76
C PRO A 169 5.97 -13.23 -2.87
N LYS A 170 6.80 -13.96 -2.12
CA LYS A 170 7.77 -13.39 -1.17
C LYS A 170 8.59 -12.29 -1.85
N GLN A 171 8.78 -11.18 -1.16
CA GLN A 171 9.56 -10.03 -1.61
C GLN A 171 10.85 -9.91 -0.80
N PRO A 172 11.94 -9.38 -1.39
CA PRO A 172 13.14 -9.11 -0.63
C PRO A 172 12.92 -7.96 0.36
N LEU A 173 13.77 -7.89 1.39
CA LEU A 173 13.73 -6.87 2.44
C LEU A 173 15.12 -6.32 2.69
N LEU A 174 15.28 -5.01 2.44
CA LEU A 174 16.52 -4.28 2.65
C LEU A 174 16.41 -3.39 3.88
N ARG A 175 17.41 -3.43 4.77
CA ARG A 175 17.51 -2.57 5.95
C ARG A 175 18.76 -1.72 5.89
N ILE A 176 18.63 -0.46 6.30
CA ILE A 176 19.76 0.43 6.56
C ILE A 176 20.37 0.06 7.92
N ARG A 177 21.64 -0.32 7.92
CA ARG A 177 22.37 -0.69 9.16
C ARG A 177 23.07 0.48 9.78
N ARG A 178 23.77 1.28 8.97
CA ARG A 178 24.58 2.42 9.41
C ARG A 178 24.70 3.44 8.29
N THR A 179 24.75 4.71 8.65
CA THR A 179 25.09 5.84 7.78
C THR A 179 26.32 6.54 8.36
N THR A 180 27.11 7.21 7.53
CA THR A 180 28.21 8.07 8.03
C THR A 180 27.74 9.48 8.37
N VAL A 181 26.50 9.84 8.03
CA VAL A 181 25.92 11.14 8.37
C VAL A 181 25.65 11.17 9.87
N THR A 182 26.22 12.15 10.57
CA THR A 182 26.00 12.35 11.99
C THR A 182 24.67 13.06 12.19
N HIS A 183 23.74 12.47 12.95
CA HIS A 183 22.41 13.04 13.23
C HIS A 183 21.54 13.32 12.01
N GLY A 184 21.85 12.74 10.85
CA GLY A 184 21.08 12.97 9.62
C GLY A 184 21.28 14.35 8.97
N ALA A 185 22.16 15.19 9.51
CA ALA A 185 22.47 16.51 8.96
C ALA A 185 23.91 16.59 8.45
N LEU A 186 24.13 17.43 7.44
CA LEU A 186 25.45 17.70 6.87
C LEU A 186 25.55 19.20 6.56
N MET A 187 26.54 19.87 7.17
CA MET A 187 26.83 21.27 6.91
C MET A 187 27.92 21.37 5.86
N LEU A 188 27.58 21.85 4.66
CA LEU A 188 28.51 22.06 3.56
C LEU A 188 28.48 23.51 3.12
N TYR A 189 29.64 24.05 2.77
CA TYR A 189 29.73 25.32 2.08
C TYR A 189 29.31 25.19 0.60
N ASP A 190 28.98 26.30 -0.04
CA ASP A 190 28.66 26.32 -1.47
C ASP A 190 29.85 25.82 -2.29
N GLY A 191 29.60 24.80 -3.11
CA GLY A 191 30.64 24.13 -3.90
C GLY A 191 31.47 23.09 -3.15
N GLU A 192 31.26 22.88 -1.85
CA GLU A 192 31.92 21.81 -1.10
C GLU A 192 31.34 20.45 -1.50
N MET A 193 32.20 19.43 -1.59
CA MET A 193 31.77 18.06 -1.87
C MET A 193 32.18 17.13 -0.73
N SER A 194 31.21 16.39 -0.21
CA SER A 194 31.41 15.40 0.85
C SER A 194 30.84 14.05 0.44
N SER A 195 31.39 12.96 0.97
CA SER A 195 30.96 11.60 0.64
C SER A 195 30.24 10.93 1.81
N ILE A 196 29.00 10.51 1.56
CA ILE A 196 28.15 9.78 2.48
C ILE A 196 28.23 8.28 2.17
N ARG A 197 28.51 7.45 3.17
CA ARG A 197 28.49 5.99 3.04
C ARG A 197 27.30 5.41 3.80
N ILE A 198 26.42 4.72 3.07
CA ILE A 198 25.25 4.05 3.63
C ILE A 198 25.46 2.54 3.52
N ARG A 199 25.37 1.86 4.67
CA ARG A 199 25.50 0.41 4.76
C ARG A 199 24.12 -0.23 4.79
N PHE A 200 23.78 -0.95 3.72
CA PHE A 200 22.57 -1.73 3.62
C PHE A 200 22.83 -3.20 3.98
N GLU A 201 21.82 -3.86 4.52
CA GLU A 201 21.80 -5.30 4.80
C GLU A 201 20.53 -5.91 4.23
N ASN A 202 20.69 -6.99 3.47
CA ASN A 202 19.57 -7.83 3.06
C ASN A 202 19.20 -8.76 4.21
N ILE A 203 18.05 -8.54 4.84
CA ILE A 203 17.54 -9.42 5.91
C ILE A 203 16.74 -10.59 5.33
N SER A 204 16.22 -10.42 4.12
CA SER A 204 15.37 -11.41 3.49
C SER A 204 16.15 -12.66 3.03
N PRO A 205 15.47 -13.82 2.94
CA PRO A 205 16.05 -15.02 2.37
C PRO A 205 16.23 -14.94 0.84
N LEU A 206 15.68 -13.91 0.19
CA LEU A 206 15.76 -13.72 -1.26
C LEU A 206 16.94 -12.81 -1.62
N PRO A 207 17.66 -13.07 -2.72
CA PRO A 207 18.68 -12.14 -3.20
C PRO A 207 18.03 -10.87 -3.76
N ILE A 208 18.76 -9.76 -3.68
CA ILE A 208 18.42 -8.49 -4.34
C ILE A 208 19.40 -8.33 -5.50
N ASP A 209 18.91 -8.16 -6.72
CA ASP A 209 19.74 -8.02 -7.92
C ASP A 209 19.73 -6.60 -8.50
N PHE A 210 18.72 -5.83 -8.12
CA PHE A 210 18.53 -4.47 -8.57
C PHE A 210 18.42 -3.53 -7.39
N VAL A 211 19.26 -2.49 -7.41
CA VAL A 211 19.19 -1.35 -6.50
C VAL A 211 19.31 -0.09 -7.34
N ARG A 212 18.39 0.85 -7.13
CA ARG A 212 18.38 2.18 -7.72
C ARG A 212 18.26 3.19 -6.60
N LEU A 213 19.21 4.11 -6.51
CA LEU A 213 19.00 5.33 -5.73
C LEU A 213 18.37 6.39 -6.61
N THR A 214 17.37 7.05 -6.07
CA THR A 214 16.79 8.28 -6.60
C THR A 214 16.98 9.35 -5.55
N PHE A 215 17.24 10.57 -5.99
CA PHE A 215 17.56 11.68 -5.11
C PHE A 215 16.50 12.76 -5.29
N ASP A 216 16.12 13.38 -4.19
CA ASP A 216 15.20 14.50 -4.17
C ASP A 216 15.75 15.58 -3.23
N ASP A 217 15.54 16.84 -3.57
CA ASP A 217 16.08 17.98 -2.82
C ASP A 217 15.10 19.16 -2.80
N SER A 218 15.25 20.03 -1.79
CA SER A 218 14.38 21.20 -1.60
C SER A 218 14.51 22.25 -2.70
N THR A 219 15.57 22.22 -3.49
CA THR A 219 15.90 23.24 -4.49
C THR A 219 15.35 22.90 -5.89
N ILE A 220 15.08 21.62 -6.17
CA ILE A 220 14.57 21.15 -7.46
C ILE A 220 13.16 21.69 -7.71
N THR A 221 12.27 21.61 -6.71
CA THR A 221 10.86 22.01 -6.88
C THR A 221 10.72 23.51 -7.18
N PRO A 222 11.33 24.43 -6.40
CA PRO A 222 11.29 25.86 -6.71
C PRO A 222 11.95 26.22 -8.04
N ALA A 223 13.07 25.56 -8.39
CA ALA A 223 13.75 25.79 -9.66
C ALA A 223 12.89 25.39 -10.87
N GLN A 224 12.20 24.25 -10.79
CA GLN A 224 11.27 23.81 -11.84
C GLN A 224 10.06 24.73 -11.95
N GLN A 225 9.55 25.23 -10.82
CA GLN A 225 8.44 26.19 -10.81
C GLN A 225 8.83 27.52 -11.48
N ALA A 226 10.00 28.07 -11.15
CA ALA A 226 10.49 29.32 -11.75
C ALA A 226 10.70 29.19 -13.27
N LEU A 227 11.16 28.02 -13.75
CA LEU A 227 11.26 27.71 -15.17
C LEU A 227 9.89 27.58 -15.85
N ALA A 228 8.87 27.09 -15.14
CA ALA A 228 7.51 26.93 -15.65
C ALA A 228 6.74 28.26 -15.72
N GLU A 229 6.98 29.17 -14.77
CA GLU A 229 6.39 30.51 -14.74
C GLU A 229 6.92 31.40 -15.87
N GLY A 230 8.18 31.19 -16.28
CA GLY A 230 8.78 31.90 -17.41
C GLY A 230 9.06 33.38 -17.18
N GLU A 231 9.07 33.81 -15.90
CA GLU A 231 9.37 35.20 -15.50
C GLU A 231 10.88 35.49 -15.43
N LEU A 232 11.71 34.44 -15.53
CA LEU A 232 13.18 34.54 -15.46
C LEU A 232 13.76 35.18 -16.72
N SER A 233 14.86 35.91 -16.56
CA SER A 233 15.66 36.37 -17.69
C SER A 233 16.28 35.18 -18.44
N VAL A 234 16.71 35.38 -19.69
CA VAL A 234 17.38 34.34 -20.49
C VAL A 234 18.63 33.81 -19.78
N PHE A 235 19.36 34.71 -19.10
CA PHE A 235 20.54 34.36 -18.32
C PHE A 235 20.18 33.47 -17.12
N GLU A 236 19.19 33.88 -16.32
CA GLU A 236 18.76 33.11 -15.14
C GLU A 236 18.13 31.77 -15.51
N THR A 237 17.41 31.71 -16.63
CA THR A 237 16.86 30.47 -17.18
C THR A 237 17.99 29.49 -17.48
N TYR A 238 19.03 29.93 -18.20
CA TYR A 238 20.20 29.11 -18.51
C TYR A 238 20.91 28.63 -17.24
N GLU A 239 21.16 29.51 -16.28
CA GLU A 239 21.83 29.14 -15.02
C GLU A 239 21.02 28.13 -14.21
N THR A 240 19.69 28.29 -14.17
CA THR A 240 18.79 27.39 -13.43
C THR A 240 18.74 26.00 -14.08
N GLU A 241 18.59 25.93 -15.41
CA GLU A 241 18.65 24.67 -16.16
C GLU A 241 20.01 23.98 -16.01
N TYR A 242 21.09 24.76 -16.12
CA TYR A 242 22.44 24.27 -15.97
C TYR A 242 22.68 23.68 -14.58
N ALA A 243 22.22 24.36 -13.53
CA ALA A 243 22.35 23.90 -12.15
C ALA A 243 21.56 22.59 -11.89
N LEU A 244 20.35 22.45 -12.43
CA LEU A 244 19.55 21.23 -12.28
C LEU A 244 20.22 19.99 -12.91
N ILE A 245 20.91 20.16 -14.05
CA ILE A 245 21.51 19.04 -14.78
C ILE A 245 22.92 18.73 -14.26
N HIS A 246 23.74 19.76 -14.02
CA HIS A 246 25.18 19.58 -13.79
C HIS A 246 25.58 19.70 -12.32
N ARG A 247 24.72 20.26 -11.46
CA ARG A 247 25.00 20.45 -10.03
C ARG A 247 23.89 19.87 -9.14
N PRO A 248 23.58 18.55 -9.27
CA PRO A 248 22.66 17.91 -8.34
C PRO A 248 23.27 17.83 -6.93
N VAL A 249 22.45 18.02 -5.91
CA VAL A 249 22.90 17.94 -4.50
C VAL A 249 23.44 16.55 -4.18
N PHE A 250 22.81 15.49 -4.69
CA PHE A 250 23.30 14.12 -4.53
C PHE A 250 23.68 13.51 -5.87
N SER A 251 24.81 12.81 -5.88
CA SER A 251 25.23 12.00 -7.02
C SER A 251 25.75 10.65 -6.56
N TRP A 252 25.44 9.60 -7.34
CA TRP A 252 26.00 8.28 -7.12
C TRP A 252 26.47 7.71 -8.45
N ILE A 253 27.75 7.35 -8.50
CA ILE A 253 28.32 6.63 -9.64
C ILE A 253 27.86 5.17 -9.55
N LYS A 254 27.02 4.77 -10.50
CA LYS A 254 26.52 3.40 -10.62
C LYS A 254 27.67 2.46 -11.01
N ASN A 255 28.36 1.93 -10.00
CA ASN A 255 29.37 0.91 -10.20
C ASN A 255 28.66 -0.45 -10.22
N ASP A 256 28.33 -0.90 -11.43
CA ASP A 256 27.75 -2.21 -11.76
C ASP A 256 26.42 -2.57 -11.07
N SER A 257 25.78 -3.64 -11.54
CA SER A 257 24.57 -4.20 -10.93
C SER A 257 24.88 -4.63 -9.50
N VAL A 258 24.43 -3.84 -8.51
CA VAL A 258 24.62 -4.15 -7.09
C VAL A 258 23.73 -5.33 -6.70
N ALA A 259 24.30 -6.54 -6.74
CA ALA A 259 23.65 -7.74 -6.24
C ALA A 259 23.99 -7.96 -4.76
N ILE A 260 22.96 -8.13 -3.93
CA ILE A 260 23.06 -8.35 -2.48
C ILE A 260 22.45 -9.71 -2.17
N ALA A 261 23.31 -10.71 -1.94
CA ALA A 261 22.86 -12.03 -1.53
C ALA A 261 22.16 -12.01 -0.15
N PRO A 262 21.35 -13.03 0.18
CA PRO A 262 20.65 -13.12 1.47
C PRO A 262 21.61 -12.97 2.66
N GLY A 263 21.24 -12.15 3.64
CA GLY A 263 22.06 -11.89 4.84
C GLY A 263 23.32 -11.06 4.61
N ARG A 264 23.64 -10.68 3.37
CA ARG A 264 24.85 -9.91 3.05
C ARG A 264 24.64 -8.41 3.22
N LYS A 265 25.76 -7.73 3.43
CA LYS A 265 25.84 -6.28 3.64
C LYS A 265 26.57 -5.64 2.47
N VAL A 266 26.06 -4.52 2.00
CA VAL A 266 26.68 -3.70 0.96
C VAL A 266 26.84 -2.28 1.46
N THR A 267 27.89 -1.60 1.03
CA THR A 267 28.11 -0.18 1.36
C THR A 267 28.03 0.62 0.08
N LEU A 268 27.07 1.53 -0.01
CA LEU A 268 26.93 2.46 -1.12
C LEU A 268 27.55 3.80 -0.72
N THR A 269 28.31 4.40 -1.64
CA THR A 269 28.93 5.70 -1.45
C THR A 269 28.23 6.71 -2.35
N ILE A 270 27.61 7.70 -1.74
CA ILE A 270 26.89 8.80 -2.38
C ILE A 270 27.71 10.06 -2.16
N ASN A 271 27.89 10.87 -3.19
CA ASN A 271 28.51 12.18 -3.08
C ASN A 271 27.42 13.23 -2.85
N CYS A 272 27.65 14.12 -1.90
CA CYS A 272 26.82 15.25 -1.55
C CYS A 272 27.55 16.53 -1.93
N PHE A 273 26.89 17.41 -2.68
CA PHE A 273 27.38 18.69 -3.15
C PHE A 273 26.64 19.80 -2.42
N GLY A 274 27.39 20.70 -1.79
CA GLY A 274 26.87 21.86 -1.07
C GLY A 274 26.29 22.87 -2.04
N LYS A 275 24.98 23.13 -1.92
CA LYS A 275 24.24 24.08 -2.74
C LYS A 275 23.54 25.09 -1.85
N VAL A 276 23.60 26.35 -2.23
CA VAL A 276 22.88 27.44 -1.53
C VAL A 276 21.37 27.21 -1.52
N GLY A 277 20.75 27.42 -0.36
CA GLY A 277 19.30 27.27 -0.20
C GLY A 277 18.81 25.82 -0.12
N CYS A 278 19.70 24.82 -0.13
CA CYS A 278 19.32 23.44 0.15
C CYS A 278 19.17 23.24 1.66
N THR A 279 17.94 22.98 2.11
CA THR A 279 17.63 22.72 3.53
C THR A 279 17.37 21.24 3.79
N GLU A 280 16.69 20.57 2.87
CA GLU A 280 16.37 19.15 2.98
C GLU A 280 16.77 18.38 1.72
N GLY A 281 17.12 17.12 1.92
CA GLY A 281 17.51 16.21 0.85
C GLY A 281 17.17 14.79 1.22
N THR A 282 16.52 14.05 0.32
CA THR A 282 16.09 12.68 0.57
C THR A 282 16.70 11.71 -0.44
N ILE A 283 17.10 10.54 0.06
CA ILE A 283 17.70 9.47 -0.72
C ILE A 283 16.71 8.30 -0.73
N HIS A 284 16.12 8.04 -1.89
CA HIS A 284 15.19 6.94 -2.09
C HIS A 284 15.94 5.73 -2.63
N ALA A 285 15.91 4.62 -1.89
CA ALA A 285 16.44 3.34 -2.35
C ALA A 285 15.29 2.44 -2.82
N SER A 286 15.16 2.31 -4.14
CA SER A 286 14.29 1.29 -4.76
C SER A 286 15.11 0.03 -4.97
N TYR A 287 14.59 -1.11 -4.53
CA TYR A 287 15.25 -2.40 -4.69
C TYR A 287 14.25 -3.46 -5.14
N SER A 288 14.73 -4.48 -5.83
CA SER A 288 13.90 -5.57 -6.29
C SER A 288 14.71 -6.85 -6.54
N TYR A 289 13.97 -7.94 -6.76
CA TYR A 289 14.50 -9.21 -7.26
C TYR A 289 13.87 -9.47 -8.63
N ILE A 290 14.56 -9.04 -9.70
CA ILE A 290 14.07 -9.05 -11.09
C ILE A 290 14.21 -10.46 -11.68
N HIS A 291 15.38 -11.07 -11.50
CA HIS A 291 15.75 -12.36 -12.07
C HIS A 291 15.28 -13.50 -11.16
N ARG A 292 13.98 -13.56 -10.93
CA ARG A 292 13.38 -14.62 -10.14
C ARG A 292 13.40 -15.95 -10.90
N ASN A 293 14.12 -16.93 -10.37
CA ASN A 293 14.03 -18.28 -10.90
C ASN A 293 12.64 -18.88 -10.58
N PRO A 294 11.85 -19.35 -11.56
CA PRO A 294 10.52 -19.92 -11.33
C PRO A 294 10.48 -21.12 -10.36
N ASP A 295 11.61 -21.79 -10.14
CA ASP A 295 11.71 -22.93 -9.23
C ASP A 295 11.62 -22.55 -7.73
N ASP A 296 11.95 -21.29 -7.40
CA ASP A 296 11.95 -20.78 -6.02
C ASP A 296 10.54 -20.49 -5.48
N ASP A 297 9.53 -20.43 -6.35
CA ASP A 297 8.17 -20.01 -5.95
C ASP A 297 7.19 -21.16 -5.65
N GLY A 298 7.63 -22.41 -5.78
CA GLY A 298 6.79 -23.58 -5.54
C GLY A 298 5.57 -23.60 -6.47
N SER A 299 5.79 -24.01 -7.72
CA SER A 299 4.76 -24.45 -8.69
C SER A 299 3.42 -23.69 -8.68
N ALA A 300 3.36 -22.52 -9.30
CA ALA A 300 2.17 -22.03 -10.00
C ALA A 300 2.58 -21.00 -11.06
N LYS A 301 2.52 -21.40 -12.34
CA LYS A 301 2.76 -20.51 -13.49
C LYS A 301 1.65 -19.46 -13.58
N ILE A 302 1.99 -18.17 -13.47
CA ILE A 302 1.15 -17.03 -13.86
C ILE A 302 2.03 -16.03 -14.64
N PRO A 303 1.54 -15.36 -15.70
CA PRO A 303 2.37 -14.60 -16.63
C PRO A 303 3.04 -13.37 -16.01
N SER A 304 4.27 -13.13 -16.45
CA SER A 304 5.14 -12.01 -16.11
C SER A 304 4.62 -10.67 -16.66
N SER A 305 4.00 -9.84 -15.82
CA SER A 305 3.87 -8.40 -16.08
C SER A 305 3.45 -7.58 -14.84
N VAL A 306 4.08 -7.77 -13.69
CA VAL A 306 3.98 -6.77 -12.59
C VAL A 306 5.32 -6.71 -11.87
N GLY A 307 6.13 -5.69 -12.17
CA GLY A 307 7.29 -5.35 -11.36
C GLY A 307 6.80 -4.84 -10.00
N SER A 308 7.14 -5.56 -8.93
CA SER A 308 6.88 -5.12 -7.56
C SER A 308 8.01 -4.19 -7.15
N GLU A 309 7.71 -2.90 -7.03
CA GLU A 309 8.62 -1.88 -6.52
C GLU A 309 8.34 -1.69 -5.01
N ALA A 310 9.29 -2.06 -4.16
CA ALA A 310 9.26 -1.73 -2.74
C ALA A 310 10.08 -0.44 -2.53
N LYS A 311 9.41 0.62 -2.07
CA LYS A 311 10.03 1.91 -1.75
C LYS A 311 10.35 1.98 -0.26
N HIS A 312 11.61 2.18 0.09
CA HIS A 312 12.00 2.58 1.45
C HIS A 312 12.40 4.05 1.42
N VAL A 313 11.75 4.86 2.25
CA VAL A 313 11.96 6.31 2.35
C VAL A 313 12.69 6.59 3.66
N GLU A 314 13.94 7.02 3.57
CA GLU A 314 14.63 7.65 4.69
C GLU A 314 14.46 9.16 4.54
N ARG A 315 13.65 9.77 5.41
CA ARG A 315 13.60 11.23 5.55
C ARG A 315 14.77 11.64 6.44
N LEU A 316 15.71 12.38 5.88
CA LEU A 316 16.63 13.19 6.66
C LEU A 316 15.85 14.49 6.97
N LEU A 317 15.16 14.48 8.11
CA LEU A 317 14.48 15.66 8.65
C LEU A 317 15.52 16.55 9.34
N ASP A 318 15.41 17.84 9.10
CA ASP A 318 15.26 18.80 10.19
C ASP A 318 13.76 18.99 10.48
#